data_AF-A0AAJ1DH47-F1
#
_entry.id   AF-A0AAJ1DH47-F1
#
_cell.length_a   1.000
_cell.length_b   1.000
_cell.length_c   1.000
_cell.angle_alpha   90.00
_cell.angle_beta   90.00
_cell.angle_gamma   90.00
#
_symmetry.space_group_name_H-M   'P 1'
#
loop_
_entity.id
_entity.type
_entity.pdbx_description
1 polymer ?
#
loop_
_entity_poly.entity_id
_entity_poly.type
_entity_poly.pdbx_seq_one_letter_code
_entity_poly.pdbx_strand_id
1 'polypeptide(L)'
;MKRNVLLIIVAGVMGLLLIFKFDALLTENSQLKGDNLALKKSVISHQDAIEHYQEELARLSELDKQHTKALTDAKNDISRLNDELRNNTKRVYIKADCPNSDNRTTVTAGLGNATPARLTETAQQDYLRLLEMMAENKAQTEYLIDYTNQLLQYINKLNHEKACKPT
;
A
#
# COMPACT_ATOMS: atom_id res chain seq x y z
N MET A 1 38.06 -77.32 -26.45
CA MET A 1 38.68 -76.02 -26.13
C MET A 1 37.94 -74.82 -26.72
N LYS A 2 37.67 -74.75 -28.03
CA LYS A 2 37.04 -73.56 -28.69
C LYS A 2 35.67 -73.11 -28.10
N ARG A 3 34.79 -74.04 -27.70
CA ARG A 3 33.45 -73.72 -27.13
C ARG A 3 33.51 -73.08 -25.74
N ASN A 4 34.44 -73.50 -24.87
CA ASN A 4 34.60 -72.91 -23.54
C ASN A 4 35.20 -71.51 -23.61
N VAL A 5 36.11 -71.28 -24.57
CA VAL A 5 36.68 -69.94 -24.83
C VAL A 5 35.60 -68.96 -25.30
N LEU A 6 34.69 -69.39 -26.19
CA LEU A 6 33.56 -68.57 -26.64
C LEU A 6 32.63 -68.15 -25.49
N LEU A 7 32.30 -69.08 -24.58
CA LEU A 7 31.42 -68.79 -23.44
C LEU A 7 32.01 -67.77 -22.47
N ILE A 8 33.33 -67.83 -22.22
CA ILE A 8 34.02 -66.86 -21.36
C ILE A 8 33.97 -65.46 -21.97
N ILE A 9 34.17 -65.35 -23.29
CA ILE A 9 34.11 -64.06 -24.00
C ILE A 9 32.70 -63.47 -23.91
N VAL A 10 31.67 -64.28 -24.17
CA VAL A 10 30.27 -63.82 -24.11
C VAL A 10 29.88 -63.39 -22.70
N ALA A 11 30.29 -64.14 -21.67
CA ALA A 11 30.04 -63.79 -20.27
C ALA A 11 30.77 -62.50 -19.87
N GLY A 12 32.01 -62.30 -20.33
CA GLY A 12 32.77 -61.06 -20.10
C GLY A 12 32.10 -59.85 -20.74
N VAL A 13 31.64 -59.98 -21.99
CA VAL A 13 30.92 -58.90 -22.70
C VAL A 13 29.61 -58.57 -22.01
N MET A 14 28.83 -59.58 -21.60
CA MET A 14 27.59 -59.38 -20.85
C MET A 14 27.83 -58.71 -19.49
N GLY A 15 28.88 -59.10 -18.76
CA GLY A 15 29.25 -58.47 -17.49
C GLY A 15 29.62 -56.99 -17.67
N LEU A 16 30.42 -56.67 -18.67
CA LEU A 16 30.80 -55.28 -18.97
C LEU A 16 29.59 -54.41 -19.34
N LEU A 17 28.66 -54.96 -20.12
CA LEU A 17 27.42 -54.25 -20.47
C LEU A 17 26.57 -53.95 -19.23
N LEU A 18 26.45 -54.91 -18.30
CA LEU A 18 25.70 -54.70 -17.05
C LEU A 18 26.34 -53.64 -16.16
N ILE A 19 27.67 -53.66 -16.02
CA ILE A 19 28.42 -52.65 -15.26
C ILE A 19 28.20 -51.26 -15.87
N PHE A 20 28.34 -51.12 -17.19
CA PHE A 20 28.12 -49.85 -17.88
C PHE A 20 26.70 -49.31 -17.68
N LYS A 21 25.68 -50.18 -17.71
CA LYS A 21 24.29 -49.77 -17.44
C LYS A 21 24.07 -49.40 -15.97
N PHE A 22 24.71 -50.09 -15.04
CA PHE A 22 24.63 -49.77 -13.61
C PHE A 22 25.26 -48.40 -13.32
N ASP A 23 26.43 -48.09 -13.90
CA ASP A 23 27.07 -46.78 -13.77
C ASP A 23 26.22 -45.65 -14.37
N ALA A 24 25.58 -45.89 -15.52
CA ALA A 24 24.63 -44.95 -16.11
C ALA A 24 23.43 -44.67 -15.20
N LEU A 25 22.83 -45.73 -14.62
CA LEU A 25 21.70 -45.62 -13.68
C LEU A 25 22.06 -44.91 -12.37
N LEU A 26 23.27 -45.13 -11.86
CA LEU A 26 23.80 -44.42 -10.69
C LEU A 26 23.97 -42.92 -10.99
N THR A 27 24.50 -42.61 -12.18
CA THR A 27 24.69 -41.23 -12.65
C THR A 27 23.35 -40.50 -12.74
N GLU A 28 22.35 -41.09 -13.42
CA GLU A 28 21.00 -40.50 -13.52
C GLU A 28 20.35 -40.27 -12.16
N ASN A 29 20.40 -41.27 -11.25
CA ASN A 29 19.85 -41.12 -9.90
C ASN A 29 20.54 -39.99 -9.10
N SER A 30 21.85 -39.84 -9.26
CA SER A 30 22.58 -38.75 -8.60
C SER A 30 22.19 -37.37 -9.16
N GLN A 31 22.01 -37.27 -10.48
CA GLN A 31 21.56 -36.03 -11.13
C GLN A 31 20.14 -35.67 -10.70
N LEU A 32 19.22 -36.64 -10.74
CA LEU A 32 17.84 -36.50 -10.27
C LEU A 32 17.78 -35.98 -8.82
N LYS A 33 18.65 -36.45 -7.93
CA LYS A 33 18.73 -35.93 -6.55
C LYS A 33 19.23 -34.49 -6.50
N GLY A 34 20.24 -34.15 -7.30
CA GLY A 34 20.75 -32.79 -7.43
C GLY A 34 19.68 -31.83 -7.95
N ASP A 35 19.00 -32.20 -9.03
CA ASP A 35 17.93 -31.42 -9.65
C ASP A 35 16.74 -31.24 -8.71
N ASN A 36 16.33 -32.30 -7.99
CA ASN A 36 15.29 -32.19 -6.97
C ASN A 36 15.66 -31.24 -5.84
N LEU A 37 16.93 -31.23 -5.40
CA LEU A 37 17.40 -30.32 -4.36
C LEU A 37 17.47 -28.87 -4.87
N ALA A 38 17.93 -28.66 -6.10
CA ALA A 38 17.95 -27.36 -6.75
C ALA A 38 16.53 -26.81 -6.95
N LEU A 39 15.61 -27.65 -7.44
CA LEU A 39 14.20 -27.31 -7.63
C LEU A 39 13.54 -26.97 -6.29
N LYS A 40 13.77 -27.78 -5.24
CA LYS A 40 13.26 -27.51 -3.89
C LYS A 40 13.75 -26.16 -3.36
N LYS A 41 15.03 -25.83 -3.57
CA LYS A 41 15.59 -24.53 -3.16
C LYS A 41 14.94 -23.36 -3.91
N SER A 42 14.72 -23.50 -5.22
CA SER A 42 14.02 -22.50 -6.02
C SER A 42 12.57 -22.31 -5.54
N VAL A 43 11.83 -23.40 -5.30
CA VAL A 43 10.45 -23.33 -4.80
C VAL A 43 10.37 -22.61 -3.45
N ILE A 44 11.24 -22.93 -2.49
CA ILE A 44 11.27 -22.25 -1.19
C ILE A 44 11.57 -20.76 -1.36
N SER A 45 12.56 -20.42 -2.19
CA SER A 45 12.90 -19.02 -2.45
C SER A 45 11.75 -18.24 -3.09
N HIS A 46 10.98 -18.85 -3.98
CA HIS A 46 9.80 -18.24 -4.58
C HIS A 46 8.67 -18.08 -3.56
N GLN A 47 8.48 -19.07 -2.69
CA GLN A 47 7.48 -19.01 -1.61
C GLN A 47 7.75 -17.85 -0.65
N ASP A 48 9.00 -17.72 -0.17
CA ASP A 48 9.42 -16.64 0.71
C ASP A 48 9.18 -15.25 0.07
N ALA A 49 9.46 -15.12 -1.23
CA ALA A 49 9.21 -13.89 -1.97
C ALA A 49 7.72 -13.56 -2.06
N ILE A 50 6.87 -14.56 -2.34
CA ILE A 50 5.41 -14.38 -2.44
C ILE A 50 4.83 -13.95 -1.09
N GLU A 51 5.20 -14.61 0.00
CA GLU A 51 4.73 -14.26 1.35
C GLU A 51 5.11 -12.83 1.72
N HIS A 52 6.35 -12.44 1.40
CA HIS A 52 6.82 -11.08 1.58
C HIS A 52 5.97 -10.06 0.81
N TYR A 53 5.68 -10.30 -0.48
CA TYR A 53 4.84 -9.41 -1.27
C TYR A 53 3.40 -9.33 -0.74
N GLN A 54 2.85 -10.45 -0.25
CA GLN A 54 1.51 -10.47 0.35
C GLN A 54 1.43 -9.62 1.61
N GLU A 55 2.44 -9.68 2.48
CA GLU A 55 2.49 -8.86 3.70
C GLU A 55 2.50 -7.36 3.35
N GLU A 56 3.29 -6.95 2.37
CA GLU A 56 3.37 -5.55 1.97
C GLU A 56 2.07 -5.05 1.33
N LEU A 57 1.46 -5.85 0.45
CA LEU A 57 0.16 -5.52 -0.14
C LEU A 57 -0.93 -5.42 0.93
N ALA A 58 -0.89 -6.27 1.96
CA ALA A 58 -1.84 -6.19 3.06
C ALA A 58 -1.69 -4.88 3.86
N ARG A 59 -0.44 -4.47 4.15
CA ARG A 59 -0.17 -3.20 4.84
C ARG A 59 -0.62 -1.99 4.01
N LEU A 60 -0.30 -1.96 2.72
CA LEU A 60 -0.74 -0.90 1.81
C LEU A 60 -2.27 -0.86 1.69
N SER A 61 -2.93 -2.02 1.62
CA SER A 61 -4.39 -2.09 1.60
C SER A 61 -5.02 -1.56 2.90
N GLU A 62 -4.39 -1.82 4.05
CA GLU A 62 -4.87 -1.30 5.32
C GLU A 62 -4.70 0.23 5.41
N LEU A 63 -3.55 0.74 4.97
CA LEU A 63 -3.32 2.19 4.87
C LEU A 63 -4.38 2.86 3.98
N ASP A 64 -4.62 2.29 2.79
CA ASP A 64 -5.62 2.78 1.85
C ASP A 64 -7.04 2.80 2.44
N LYS A 65 -7.42 1.74 3.16
CA LYS A 65 -8.71 1.69 3.88
C LYS A 65 -8.82 2.79 4.93
N GLN A 66 -7.78 3.03 5.71
CA GLN A 66 -7.79 4.05 6.76
C GLN A 66 -7.98 5.46 6.18
N HIS A 67 -7.22 5.82 5.15
CA HIS A 67 -7.34 7.14 4.51
C HIS A 67 -8.65 7.29 3.73
N THR A 68 -9.11 6.25 3.03
CA THR A 68 -10.40 6.26 2.35
C THR A 68 -11.55 6.46 3.34
N LYS A 69 -11.49 5.78 4.50
CA LYS A 69 -12.47 5.96 5.57
C LYS A 69 -12.44 7.38 6.13
N ALA A 70 -11.26 7.90 6.47
CA ALA A 70 -11.11 9.26 7.00
C ALA A 70 -11.66 10.32 6.03
N LEU A 71 -11.36 10.16 4.73
CA LEU A 71 -11.87 11.06 3.69
C LEU A 71 -13.40 10.96 3.55
N THR A 72 -13.94 9.75 3.56
CA THR A 72 -15.39 9.52 3.49
C THR A 72 -16.11 10.13 4.69
N ASP A 73 -15.58 9.95 5.90
CA ASP A 73 -16.15 10.51 7.12
C ASP A 73 -16.13 12.05 7.07
N ALA A 74 -15.03 12.68 6.61
CA ALA A 74 -14.96 14.13 6.42
C ALA A 74 -15.96 14.65 5.37
N LYS A 75 -16.13 13.94 4.25
CA LYS A 75 -17.14 14.28 3.23
C LYS A 75 -18.57 14.16 3.77
N ASN A 76 -18.85 13.14 4.56
CA ASN A 76 -20.15 12.96 5.22
C ASN A 76 -20.45 14.12 6.17
N ASP A 77 -19.45 14.60 6.92
CA ASP A 77 -19.61 15.77 7.80
C ASP A 77 -19.93 17.04 7.02
N ILE A 78 -19.28 17.27 5.88
CA ILE A 78 -19.57 18.40 5.00
C ILE A 78 -20.97 18.28 4.38
N SER A 79 -21.37 17.09 3.96
CA SER A 79 -22.73 16.83 3.45
C SER A 79 -23.79 17.11 4.51
N ARG A 80 -23.56 16.66 5.74
CA ARG A 80 -24.46 16.94 6.87
C ARG A 80 -24.55 18.44 7.13
N LEU A 81 -23.43 19.16 7.09
CA LEU A 81 -23.43 20.62 7.24
C LEU A 81 -24.23 21.30 6.12
N ASN A 82 -24.10 20.82 4.88
CA ASN A 82 -24.89 21.33 3.75
C ASN A 82 -26.39 21.17 3.98
N ASP A 83 -26.85 20.00 4.46
CA ASP A 83 -28.26 19.77 4.75
C ASP A 83 -28.77 20.68 5.89
N GLU A 84 -27.96 20.88 6.93
CA GLU A 84 -28.29 21.80 8.03
C GLU A 84 -28.37 23.26 7.59
N LEU A 85 -27.54 23.68 6.62
CA LEU A 85 -27.58 25.02 6.02
C LEU A 85 -28.82 25.20 5.13
N ARG A 86 -29.14 24.20 4.29
CA ARG A 86 -30.35 24.21 3.42
C ARG A 86 -31.64 24.26 4.23
N ASN A 87 -31.69 23.51 5.33
CA ASN A 87 -32.84 23.50 6.25
C ASN A 87 -32.89 24.75 7.15
N ASN A 88 -31.93 25.67 7.03
CA ASN A 88 -31.75 26.85 7.89
C ASN A 88 -31.63 26.55 9.39
N THR A 89 -31.34 25.28 9.75
CA THR A 89 -31.07 24.83 11.11
C THR A 89 -29.74 25.39 11.62
N LYS A 90 -28.75 25.53 10.73
CA LYS A 90 -27.49 26.23 10.99
C LYS A 90 -27.28 27.37 9.99
N ARG A 91 -26.36 28.28 10.33
CA ARG A 91 -26.02 29.46 9.52
C ARG A 91 -24.52 29.72 9.60
N VAL A 92 -23.90 30.07 8.47
CA VAL A 92 -22.51 30.53 8.42
C VAL A 92 -22.47 32.05 8.53
N TYR A 93 -21.75 32.55 9.53
CA TYR A 93 -21.56 33.97 9.77
C TYR A 93 -20.12 34.35 9.44
N ILE A 94 -19.95 35.54 8.85
CA ILE A 94 -18.63 36.12 8.66
C ILE A 94 -18.34 36.98 9.88
N LYS A 95 -17.20 36.77 10.52
CA LYS A 95 -16.69 37.71 11.52
C LYS A 95 -16.19 38.95 10.78
N ALA A 96 -17.05 39.96 10.68
CA ALA A 96 -16.68 41.26 10.16
C ALA A 96 -16.22 42.15 11.33
N ASP A 97 -15.10 42.84 11.14
CA ASP A 97 -14.68 43.95 12.01
C ASP A 97 -14.93 45.24 11.24
N CYS A 98 -15.80 46.09 11.77
CA CYS A 98 -16.13 47.37 11.15
C CYS A 98 -15.23 48.44 11.78
N PRO A 99 -14.49 49.24 10.99
CA PRO A 99 -13.70 50.33 11.55
C PRO A 99 -14.62 51.32 12.31
N ASN A 100 -14.31 51.58 13.57
CA ASN A 100 -15.03 52.55 14.40
C ASN A 100 -14.98 53.94 13.76
N SER A 101 -16.15 54.54 13.55
CA SER A 101 -16.29 55.89 12.96
C SER A 101 -15.98 57.04 13.94
N ASP A 102 -15.31 56.76 15.08
CA ASP A 102 -15.13 57.71 16.19
C ASP A 102 -14.14 58.86 15.94
N ASN A 103 -13.77 59.11 14.68
CA ASN A 103 -12.94 60.27 14.31
C ASN A 103 -13.65 61.23 13.33
N ARG A 104 -14.98 61.30 13.31
CA ARG A 104 -15.69 62.40 12.61
C ARG A 104 -17.06 62.70 13.22
N THR A 105 -17.05 63.69 14.11
CA THR A 105 -18.09 64.67 14.45
C THR A 105 -19.55 64.32 14.09
N THR A 106 -20.36 64.11 15.13
CA THR A 106 -21.83 64.38 15.21
C THR A 106 -22.74 63.83 14.11
N VAL A 107 -23.33 62.64 14.32
CA VAL A 107 -24.77 62.39 14.11
C VAL A 107 -25.23 61.31 15.09
N THR A 108 -26.14 61.68 16.00
CA THR A 108 -26.91 60.76 16.83
C THR A 108 -27.96 60.06 15.95
N ALA A 109 -27.59 59.02 15.23
CA ALA A 109 -28.54 58.13 14.55
C ALA A 109 -28.47 56.77 15.23
N GLY A 110 -29.59 56.34 15.80
CA GLY A 110 -29.68 55.13 16.63
C GLY A 110 -28.94 53.96 16.01
N LEU A 111 -28.06 53.34 16.78
CA LEU A 111 -27.39 52.10 16.44
C LEU A 111 -28.48 51.01 16.38
N GLY A 112 -29.14 50.90 15.23
CA GLY A 112 -30.10 49.83 14.98
C GLY A 112 -29.39 48.50 15.14
N ASN A 113 -30.03 47.53 15.80
CA ASN A 113 -29.55 46.15 15.82
C ASN A 113 -29.53 45.63 14.37
N ALA A 114 -28.42 45.85 13.68
CA ALA A 114 -28.16 45.26 12.39
C ALA A 114 -28.12 43.75 12.59
N THR A 115 -28.90 43.04 11.78
CA THR A 115 -28.83 41.58 11.78
C THR A 115 -27.41 41.15 11.40
N PRO A 116 -26.83 40.13 12.05
CA PRO A 116 -25.49 39.66 11.73
C PRO A 116 -25.36 39.34 10.24
N ALA A 117 -24.25 39.79 9.62
CA ALA A 117 -23.99 39.54 8.22
C ALA A 117 -23.92 38.02 7.95
N ARG A 118 -24.79 37.52 7.07
CA ARG A 118 -24.86 36.12 6.65
C ARG A 118 -24.43 36.00 5.19
N LEU A 119 -23.71 34.93 4.87
CA LEU A 119 -23.36 34.60 3.48
C LEU A 119 -24.62 34.37 2.62
N THR A 120 -24.58 34.79 1.36
CA THR A 120 -25.59 34.43 0.37
C THR A 120 -25.61 32.92 0.18
N GLU A 121 -26.72 32.36 -0.31
CA GLU A 121 -26.83 30.91 -0.54
C GLU A 121 -25.72 30.39 -1.48
N THR A 122 -25.39 31.16 -2.52
CA THR A 122 -24.26 30.86 -3.43
C THR A 122 -22.92 30.84 -2.70
N ALA A 123 -22.64 31.85 -1.87
CA ALA A 123 -21.38 31.92 -1.14
C ALA A 123 -21.26 30.83 -0.05
N GLN A 124 -22.38 30.33 0.49
CA GLN A 124 -22.38 29.17 1.38
C GLN A 124 -21.99 27.89 0.65
N GLN A 125 -22.52 27.67 -0.56
CA GLN A 125 -22.16 26.53 -1.39
C GLN A 125 -20.69 26.56 -1.81
N ASP A 126 -20.19 27.73 -2.22
CA ASP A 126 -18.77 27.91 -2.56
C ASP A 126 -17.85 27.63 -1.36
N TYR A 127 -18.26 28.06 -0.16
CA TYR A 127 -17.52 27.77 1.07
C TYR A 127 -17.49 26.28 1.41
N LEU A 128 -18.62 25.56 1.26
CA LEU A 128 -18.65 24.10 1.46
C LEU A 128 -17.78 23.36 0.44
N ARG A 129 -17.82 23.78 -0.83
CA ARG A 129 -16.94 23.25 -1.87
C ARG A 129 -15.46 23.48 -1.53
N LEU A 130 -15.13 24.65 -0.99
CA LEU A 130 -13.78 24.94 -0.52
C LEU A 130 -13.36 24.01 0.63
N LEU A 131 -14.24 23.75 1.60
CA LEU A 131 -13.99 22.78 2.67
C LEU A 131 -13.76 21.37 2.13
N GLU A 132 -14.54 20.94 1.12
CA GLU A 132 -14.36 19.62 0.49
C GLU A 132 -12.99 19.51 -0.20
N MET A 133 -12.61 20.51 -0.99
CA MET A 133 -11.30 20.55 -1.64
C MET A 133 -10.14 20.55 -0.63
N MET A 134 -10.28 21.27 0.49
CA MET A 134 -9.27 21.26 1.55
C MET A 134 -9.17 19.90 2.25
N ALA A 135 -10.31 19.23 2.50
CA ALA A 135 -10.33 17.90 3.07
C ALA A 135 -9.68 16.86 2.14
N GLU A 136 -9.98 16.91 0.83
CA GLU A 136 -9.35 16.05 -0.17
C GLU A 136 -7.84 16.27 -0.27
N ASN A 137 -7.40 17.52 -0.42
CA ASN A 137 -5.97 17.85 -0.51
C ASN A 137 -5.21 17.44 0.74
N LYS A 138 -5.80 17.65 1.92
CA LYS A 138 -5.23 17.19 3.19
C LYS A 138 -5.10 15.67 3.20
N ALA A 139 -6.16 14.94 2.86
CA ALA A 139 -6.16 13.47 2.85
C ALA A 139 -5.12 12.91 1.86
N GLN A 140 -5.00 13.50 0.67
CA GLN A 140 -3.97 13.12 -0.30
C GLN A 140 -2.56 13.36 0.24
N THR A 141 -2.32 14.51 0.87
CA THR A 141 -1.01 14.84 1.44
C THR A 141 -0.64 13.89 2.57
N GLU A 142 -1.57 13.63 3.49
CA GLU A 142 -1.37 12.68 4.60
C GLU A 142 -1.10 11.27 4.08
N TYR A 143 -1.88 10.79 3.10
CA TYR A 143 -1.64 9.49 2.45
C TYR A 143 -0.23 9.40 1.85
N LEU A 144 0.22 10.41 1.12
CA LEU A 144 1.57 10.41 0.51
C LEU A 144 2.68 10.38 1.57
N ILE A 145 2.50 11.12 2.67
CA ILE A 145 3.45 11.13 3.79
C ILE A 145 3.53 9.74 4.42
N ASP A 146 2.37 9.14 4.74
CA ASP A 146 2.33 7.84 5.42
C ASP A 146 2.81 6.70 4.51
N TYR A 147 2.49 6.75 3.22
CA TYR A 147 3.04 5.83 2.22
C TYR A 147 4.58 5.91 2.16
N THR A 148 5.13 7.12 2.15
CA THR A 148 6.59 7.31 2.15
C THR A 148 7.22 6.79 3.43
N ASN A 149 6.60 7.04 4.59
CA ASN A 149 7.06 6.52 5.88
C ASN A 149 7.06 4.98 5.90
N GLN A 150 6.02 4.35 5.37
CA GLN A 150 5.94 2.88 5.25
C GLN A 150 7.06 2.34 4.35
N LEU A 151 7.32 2.97 3.19
CA LEU A 151 8.43 2.59 2.31
C LEU A 151 9.80 2.75 2.98
N LEU A 152 10.02 3.81 3.75
CA LEU A 152 11.28 4.00 4.47
C LEU A 152 11.48 2.91 5.54
N GLN A 153 10.42 2.56 6.28
CA GLN A 153 10.47 1.44 7.22
C GLN A 153 10.80 0.12 6.51
N TYR A 154 10.20 -0.11 5.34
CA TYR A 154 10.47 -1.29 4.53
C TYR A 154 11.94 -1.37 4.08
N ILE A 155 12.48 -0.29 3.52
CA ILE A 155 13.89 -0.22 3.09
C ILE A 155 14.83 -0.47 4.28
N ASN A 156 14.53 0.10 5.44
CA ASN A 156 15.32 -0.12 6.66
C ASN A 156 15.32 -1.59 7.09
N LYS A 157 14.15 -2.26 7.03
CA LYS A 157 14.02 -3.69 7.34
C LYS A 157 14.84 -4.55 6.38
N LEU A 158 14.77 -4.27 5.07
CA LEU A 158 15.58 -4.97 4.06
C LEU A 158 17.09 -4.78 4.28
N ASN A 159 17.51 -3.55 4.58
CA ASN A 159 18.92 -3.26 4.85
C ASN A 159 19.42 -4.03 6.08
N HIS A 160 18.60 -4.11 7.13
CA HIS A 160 18.92 -4.89 8.32
C HIS A 160 19.01 -6.40 8.01
N GLU A 161 18.06 -6.96 7.25
CA GLU A 161 18.12 -8.38 6.87
C GLU A 161 19.38 -8.72 6.07
N LYS A 162 19.74 -7.88 5.09
CA LYS A 162 20.98 -8.03 4.32
C LYS A 162 22.22 -7.96 5.20
N ALA A 163 22.24 -7.11 6.21
CA ALA A 163 23.37 -6.98 7.14
C ALA A 163 23.50 -8.19 8.08
N CYS A 164 22.39 -8.88 8.39
CA CYS A 164 22.38 -10.02 9.32
C CYS A 164 22.53 -11.40 8.65
N LYS A 165 22.45 -11.50 7.31
CA LYS A 165 22.72 -12.74 6.57
C LYS A 165 24.20 -12.81 6.20
N PRO A 166 25.01 -13.72 6.79
CA PRO A 166 26.39 -13.90 6.33
C PRO A 166 26.36 -14.46 4.90
N THR A 167 27.13 -13.83 4.01
CA THR A 167 27.48 -14.34 2.68
C THR A 167 28.10 -15.72 2.72
#